data_AF-A0A6P1LH33-F1
#
_entry.id   AF-A0A6P1LH33-F1
#
_cell.length_a   1.000
_cell.length_b   1.000
_cell.length_c   1.000
_cell.angle_alpha   90.00
_cell.angle_beta   90.00
_cell.angle_gamma   90.00
#
_symmetry.space_group_name_H-M   'P 1'
#
loop_
_entity.id
_entity.type
_entity.pdbx_description
1 polymer ?
#
loop_
_entity_poly.entity_id
_entity_poly.type
_entity_poly.pdbx_seq_one_letter_code
_entity_poly.pdbx_strand_id
1 'polypeptide(L)' 'MPIITISDSNAFDVAMRRFKRACEKAGILAKLRQIEYYEKPTSKRKRKRAAAVKLYIKKMQKEKEAMERERTRYLV' A
#
# COMPACT_ATOMS: atom_id res chain seq x y z
N MET A 1 -2.29 13.40 10.75
CA MET A 1 -0.88 13.26 11.18
C MET A 1 -0.81 12.10 12.16
N PRO A 2 0.14 11.17 12.05
CA PRO A 2 0.24 10.05 12.97
C PRO A 2 0.74 10.50 14.34
N ILE A 3 0.11 10.02 15.40
CA ILE A 3 0.48 10.26 16.80
C ILE A 3 0.63 8.87 17.44
N ILE A 4 1.70 8.68 18.20
CA ILE A 4 1.94 7.42 18.93
C ILE A 4 2.23 7.75 20.39
N THR A 5 1.54 7.06 21.27
CA THR A 5 1.82 7.08 22.70
C THR A 5 2.89 6.04 23.02
N ILE A 6 3.86 6.45 23.83
CA ILE A 6 4.96 5.59 24.30
C ILE A 6 4.66 5.28 25.77
N SER A 7 4.73 4.00 26.14
CA SER A 7 4.64 3.57 27.55
C SER A 7 6.04 3.28 28.08
N ASP A 8 6.31 3.58 29.36
CA ASP A 8 7.65 3.50 29.98
C ASP A 8 8.30 2.11 29.92
N SER A 9 7.51 1.04 29.76
CA SER A 9 7.98 -0.34 29.66
C SER A 9 8.50 -0.75 28.27
N ASN A 10 8.28 0.07 27.23
CA ASN A 10 8.70 -0.26 25.87
C ASN A 10 9.95 0.53 25.47
N ALA A 11 10.95 -0.16 24.91
CA ALA A 11 12.14 0.48 24.37
C ALA A 11 11.76 1.52 23.29
N PHE A 12 12.30 2.73 23.40
CA PHE A 12 12.06 3.88 22.51
C PHE A 12 12.20 3.52 21.01
N ASP A 13 13.17 2.68 20.66
CA ASP A 13 13.41 2.24 19.28
C ASP A 13 12.21 1.51 18.66
N VAL A 14 11.43 0.79 19.47
CA VAL A 14 10.23 0.10 19.02
C VAL A 14 9.12 1.12 18.69
N ALA A 15 8.97 2.15 19.52
CA ALA A 15 8.03 3.23 19.27
C ALA A 15 8.39 4.02 17.99
N MET A 16 9.68 4.31 17.78
CA MET A 16 10.16 4.96 16.56
C MET A 16 9.85 4.15 15.30
N ARG A 17 10.05 2.82 15.34
CA ARG A 17 9.68 1.94 14.21
C ARG A 17 8.17 1.95 13.95
N ARG A 18 7.34 1.94 15.01
CA ARG A 18 5.88 2.05 14.88
C ARG A 18 5.48 3.39 14.25
N PHE A 19 6.17 4.48 14.59
CA PHE A 19 5.95 5.80 14.01
C PHE A 19 6.26 5.84 12.53
N LYS A 20 7.43 5.31 12.13
CA LYS A 20 7.78 5.20 10.72
C LYS A 20 6.72 4.43 9.92
N ARG A 21 6.26 3.28 10.44
CA ARG A 21 5.17 2.50 9.83
C ARG A 21 3.84 3.28 9.77
N ALA A 22 3.51 4.04 10.80
CA ALA A 22 2.30 4.86 10.82
C ALA A 22 2.35 5.99 9.78
N CYS A 23 3.49 6.65 9.60
CA CYS A 23 3.73 7.64 8.55
C CYS A 23 3.63 7.03 7.13
N GLU A 24 4.18 5.84 6.94
CA GLU A 24 4.11 5.08 5.68
C GLU A 24 2.67 4.66 5.39
N LYS A 25 1.95 4.12 6.38
CA LYS A 25 0.53 3.72 6.26
C LYS A 25 -0.37 4.92 5.98
N ALA A 26 -0.10 6.08 6.60
CA ALA A 26 -0.82 7.32 6.32
C ALA A 26 -0.53 7.88 4.92
N GLY A 27 0.42 7.31 4.18
CA GLY A 27 0.71 7.70 2.81
C GLY A 27 1.36 9.08 2.67
N ILE A 28 1.97 9.61 3.72
CA ILE A 28 2.56 10.96 3.74
C ILE A 28 3.63 11.10 2.64
N LEU A 29 4.49 10.10 2.49
CA LEU A 29 5.52 10.05 1.44
C LEU A 29 4.95 9.91 0.02
N ALA A 30 3.77 9.29 -0.12
CA ALA A 30 3.09 9.20 -1.41
C ALA A 30 2.45 10.55 -1.77
N LYS A 31 1.94 11.27 -0.77
CA LYS A 31 1.39 12.62 -0.94
C LYS A 31 2.47 13.64 -1.28
N LEU A 32 3.63 13.58 -0.63
CA LEU A 32 4.79 14.44 -0.92
C LEU A 32 5.16 14.36 -2.41
N ARG A 33 5.39 13.14 -2.90
CA ARG A 33 5.71 12.85 -4.32
C ARG A 33 4.65 13.29 -5.33
N GLN A 34 3.41 13.52 -4.89
CA GLN A 34 2.34 14.03 -5.77
C GLN A 34 2.29 15.56 -5.81
N ILE A 35 2.85 16.23 -4.78
CA ILE A 35 2.81 17.69 -4.62
C ILE A 35 4.14 18.32 -5.06
N GLU A 36 5.25 17.58 -5.00
CA GLU A 36 6.60 18.03 -5.41
C GLU A 36 6.65 18.69 -6.78
N TYR A 37 5.77 18.31 -7.72
CA TYR A 37 5.67 18.93 -9.03
C TYR A 37 4.22 19.14 -9.45
N TYR A 38 3.99 20.13 -10.30
CA TYR A 38 2.70 20.32 -10.93
C TYR A 38 2.39 19.17 -11.89
N GLU A 39 1.45 18.32 -11.51
CA GLU A 39 0.88 17.34 -12.43
C GLU A 39 -0.29 17.95 -13.21
N LYS A 40 -0.15 18.06 -14.54
CA LYS A 40 -1.25 18.47 -15.42
C LYS A 40 -2.49 17.59 -15.18
N PRO A 41 -3.73 18.15 -15.16
CA PRO A 41 -4.95 17.40 -14.87
C PRO A 41 -5.15 16.15 -15.74
N THR A 42 -4.73 16.19 -16.99
CA THR A 42 -4.78 15.05 -17.92
C THR A 42 -3.85 13.92 -17.50
N SER A 43 -2.62 14.23 -17.10
CA SER A 43 -1.65 13.26 -16.59
C SER A 43 -2.16 12.59 -15.31
N LYS A 44 -2.77 13.37 -14.40
CA LYS A 44 -3.39 12.85 -13.17
C LYS A 44 -4.49 11.83 -13.47
N ARG A 45 -5.34 12.11 -14.45
CA ARG A 45 -6.40 11.18 -14.91
C ARG A 45 -5.81 9.91 -15.53
N LYS A 46 -4.79 10.04 -16.39
CA LYS A 46 -4.11 8.88 -17.00
C LYS A 46 -3.44 7.98 -15.97
N ARG A 47 -2.73 8.57 -14.99
CA ARG A 47 -2.09 7.86 -13.87
C ARG A 47 -3.09 7.04 -13.05
N LYS A 48 -4.23 7.64 -12.69
CA LYS A 48 -5.29 6.96 -11.93
C LYS A 48 -5.89 5.78 -12.70
N ARG A 49 -6.14 5.94 -14.01
CA ARG A 49 -6.65 4.85 -14.85
C ARG A 49 -5.66 3.69 -14.95
N ALA A 50 -4.38 3.98 -15.19
CA ALA A 50 -3.34 2.95 -15.24
C ALA A 50 -3.21 2.18 -13.91
N ALA A 51 -3.29 2.89 -12.78
CA ALA A 51 -3.30 2.27 -11.46
C ALA A 51 -4.50 1.33 -11.26
N ALA A 52 -5.71 1.75 -11.65
CA ALA A 52 -6.92 0.93 -11.56
C ALA A 52 -6.83 -0.34 -12.43
N VAL A 53 -6.36 -0.21 -13.68
CA VAL A 53 -6.14 -1.36 -14.58
C VAL A 53 -5.13 -2.34 -13.98
N LYS A 54 -4.01 -1.83 -13.45
CA LYS A 54 -2.99 -2.68 -12.80
C LYS A 54 -3.54 -3.42 -11.58
N LEU A 55 -4.39 -2.77 -10.78
CA LEU A 55 -5.02 -3.41 -9.62
C LEU A 55 -6.01 -4.51 -10.05
N TYR A 56 -6.80 -4.25 -11.08
CA TYR A 56 -7.72 -5.25 -11.65
C TYR A 56 -6.96 -6.48 -12.16
N ILE A 57 -5.91 -6.30 -12.96
CA ILE A 57 -5.08 -7.40 -13.46
C ILE A 57 -4.49 -8.22 -12.30
N LYS A 58 -3.96 -7.56 -11.27
CA LYS A 58 -3.43 -8.25 -10.09
C LYS A 58 -4.49 -9.02 -9.32
N LYS A 59 -5.72 -8.52 -9.25
CA LYS A 59 -6.85 -9.23 -8.62
C LYS A 59 -7.17 -10.51 -9.40
N MET A 60 -7.31 -10.41 -10.71
CA MET A 60 -7.57 -11.58 -11.57
C MET A 60 -6.46 -12.62 -11.47
N GLN A 61 -5.19 -12.20 -11.42
CA GLN A 61 -4.06 -13.12 -11.23
C GLN A 61 -4.15 -13.87 -9.90
N LYS A 62 -4.43 -13.17 -8.79
CA LYS A 62 -4.60 -13.80 -7.48
C LYS A 62 -5.78 -14.77 -7.43
N GLU A 63 -6.90 -14.44 -8.08
CA GLU A 63 -8.06 -15.33 -8.17
C GLU A 63 -7.73 -16.60 -8.96
N LYS A 64 -6.99 -16.49 -10.07
CA LYS A 64 -6.49 -17.64 -10.81
C LYS A 64 -5.56 -18.51 -9.97
N GLU A 65 -4.58 -17.91 -9.30
CA GLU A 65 -3.66 -18.62 -8.41
C GLU A 65 -4.40 -19.33 -7.26
N ALA A 66 -5.44 -18.71 -6.70
CA ALA A 66 -6.26 -19.32 -5.65
C ALA A 66 -7.02 -20.54 -6.19
N MET A 67 -7.67 -20.40 -7.35
CA MET A 67 -8.38 -21.50 -8.01
C MET A 67 -7.44 -22.66 -8.38
N GLU A 68 -6.23 -22.36 -8.87
CA GLU A 68 -5.22 -23.37 -9.17
C GLU A 68 -4.75 -24.11 -7.92
N ARG A 69 -4.54 -23.40 -6.80
CA ARG A 69 -4.20 -24.02 -5.51
C ARG A 69 -5.30 -24.92 -4.98
N GLU A 70 -6.57 -24.51 -5.13
CA GLU A 70 -7.70 -25.37 -4.76
C GLU A 70 -7.76 -26.60 -5.66
N ARG A 71 -7.62 -26.43 -6.97
CA ARG A 71 -7.58 -27.54 -7.93
C ARG A 71 -6.47 -28.54 -7.60
N THR A 72 -5.26 -28.08 -7.31
CA THR A 72 -4.14 -28.98 -6.94
C THR A 72 -4.35 -29.63 -5.58
N ARG A 73 -5.03 -28.97 -4.64
CA ARG A 73 -5.36 -29.53 -3.32
C ARG A 73 -6.35 -30.71 -3.38
N TYR A 74 -7.25 -30.74 -4.36
CA TYR A 74 -8.22 -31.85 -4.54
C TYR A 74 -7.73 -32.95 -5.49
N LEU A 75 -6.58 -32.77 -6.14
CA LEU A 75 -5.98 -33.74 -7.07
C LEU A 75 -4.90 -34.64 -6.41
N VAL A 76 -4.66 -34.47 -5.11
CA VAL A 76 -3.83 -35.33 -4.24
C VAL A 76 -4.74 -36.07 -3.29
#